data_AF-A0A953FKG8-F1
#
_entry.id   AF-A0A953FKG8-F1
#
_cell.length_a   1.000
_cell.length_b   1.000
_cell.length_c   1.000
_cell.angle_alpha   90.00
_cell.angle_beta   90.00
_cell.angle_gamma   90.00
#
_symmetry.space_group_name_H-M   'P 1'
#
loop_
_entity.id
_entity.type
_entity.pdbx_description
1 polymer ?
#
loop_
_entity_poly.entity_id
_entity_poly.type
_entity_poly.pdbx_seq_one_letter_code
_entity_poly.pdbx_strand_id
1 'polypeptide(L)'
;MILTCRLIFLAGLPFAFFNGMRSLLDAYYQTPRNGMNLSVALSLLLLGGLFHLLIPTPWYTTGVVLIGALSWLGWATWRDVRHVRGELERLAGRTDGDIHVLVVIPDTETGERYADSKEQAHAFIDLGAGVSIFHLENRTSPFALLRSRSRLRRMLRLQRPDVVHVHFGSVAALWTVFSSPLPVVVTFMGSDLDRSGVSGVARPFVGGMFSQLAAFFAAGIICTDEHLRERLWWRTTEASVIPLNGDPRANAAEVLAHLRGVALHRPTNGAVAA
;
A
#
# COMPACT_ATOMS: atom_id res chain seq x y z
N MET A 1 -27.55 -22.07 -12.55
CA MET A 1 -27.36 -21.02 -13.57
C MET A 1 -27.58 -19.61 -13.01
N ILE A 2 -28.75 -19.26 -12.47
CA ILE A 2 -29.03 -17.93 -11.89
C ILE A 2 -28.06 -17.56 -10.73
N LEU A 3 -27.77 -18.51 -9.83
CA LEU A 3 -26.82 -18.30 -8.73
C LEU A 3 -25.38 -18.08 -9.22
N THR A 4 -24.97 -18.81 -10.26
CA THR A 4 -23.65 -18.71 -10.89
C THR A 4 -23.47 -17.37 -11.61
N CYS A 5 -24.49 -16.91 -12.34
CA CYS A 5 -24.49 -15.57 -12.94
C CYS A 5 -24.42 -14.49 -11.86
N ARG A 6 -25.19 -14.63 -10.76
CA ARG A 6 -25.13 -13.68 -9.63
C ARG A 6 -23.74 -13.60 -8.97
N LEU A 7 -23.03 -14.72 -8.83
CA LEU A 7 -21.66 -14.77 -8.29
C LEU A 7 -20.62 -14.14 -9.21
N ILE A 8 -20.66 -14.44 -10.51
CA ILE A 8 -19.75 -13.84 -11.51
C ILE A 8 -19.98 -12.32 -11.57
N PHE A 9 -21.22 -11.86 -11.45
CA PHE A 9 -21.55 -10.43 -11.39
C PHE A 9 -21.16 -9.76 -10.05
N LEU A 10 -21.15 -10.50 -8.94
CA LEU A 10 -20.73 -9.99 -7.62
C LEU A 10 -19.23 -9.75 -7.53
N ALA A 11 -18.43 -10.61 -8.16
CA ALA A 11 -16.98 -10.53 -8.13
C ALA A 11 -16.41 -9.81 -9.35
N GLY A 12 -16.88 -10.15 -10.55
CA GLY A 12 -16.29 -9.70 -11.81
C GLY A 12 -16.49 -8.21 -12.09
N LEU A 13 -17.67 -7.65 -11.78
CA LEU A 13 -17.97 -6.25 -12.09
C LEU A 13 -17.27 -5.29 -11.11
N PRO A 14 -17.29 -5.51 -9.78
CA PRO A 14 -16.46 -4.76 -8.85
C PRO A 14 -14.97 -4.95 -9.11
N PHE A 15 -14.51 -6.15 -9.47
CA PHE A 15 -13.10 -6.41 -9.77
C PHE A 15 -12.63 -5.71 -11.06
N ALA A 16 -13.40 -5.78 -12.15
CA ALA A 16 -13.10 -5.08 -13.40
C ALA A 16 -13.14 -3.57 -13.21
N PHE A 17 -14.16 -3.07 -12.49
CA PHE A 17 -14.25 -1.67 -12.09
C PHE A 17 -13.02 -1.23 -11.29
N PHE A 18 -12.63 -2.02 -10.31
CA PHE A 18 -11.56 -1.70 -9.38
C PHE A 18 -10.17 -1.75 -10.04
N ASN A 19 -9.91 -2.72 -10.92
CA ASN A 19 -8.70 -2.74 -11.73
C ASN A 19 -8.65 -1.59 -12.75
N GLY A 20 -9.76 -1.33 -13.45
CA GLY A 20 -9.83 -0.26 -14.45
C GLY A 20 -9.67 1.13 -13.82
N MET A 21 -10.34 1.38 -12.70
CA MET A 21 -10.23 2.65 -11.98
C MET A 21 -8.86 2.82 -11.36
N ARG A 22 -8.25 1.76 -10.82
CA ARG A 22 -6.87 1.85 -10.32
C ARG A 22 -5.89 2.22 -11.43
N SER A 23 -5.96 1.56 -12.59
CA SER A 23 -5.10 1.89 -13.73
C SER A 23 -5.25 3.36 -14.17
N LEU A 24 -6.48 3.88 -14.21
CA LEU A 24 -6.76 5.28 -14.51
C LEU A 24 -6.25 6.23 -13.42
N LEU A 25 -6.35 5.82 -12.17
CA LEU A 25 -5.89 6.57 -11.01
C LEU A 25 -4.36 6.62 -10.90
N ASP A 26 -3.67 5.53 -11.21
CA ASP A 26 -2.20 5.46 -11.31
C ASP A 26 -1.70 6.30 -12.49
N ALA A 27 -2.48 6.41 -13.57
CA ALA A 27 -2.16 7.25 -14.73
C ALA A 27 -2.32 8.76 -14.48
N TYR A 28 -3.31 9.19 -13.68
CA TYR A 28 -3.66 10.61 -13.50
C TYR A 28 -3.30 11.21 -12.14
N TYR A 29 -3.21 10.39 -11.08
CA TYR A 29 -3.02 10.83 -9.70
C TYR A 29 -2.00 9.93 -9.00
N GLN A 30 -0.73 10.13 -9.31
CA GLN A 30 0.39 9.40 -8.69
C GLN A 30 0.60 9.75 -7.20
N THR A 31 -0.13 10.75 -6.69
CA THR A 31 -0.21 11.07 -5.26
C THR A 31 -1.27 10.23 -4.51
N PRO A 32 -1.07 9.99 -3.21
CA PRO A 32 -1.53 8.78 -2.54
C PRO A 32 -2.81 9.04 -1.75
N ARG A 33 -3.85 9.52 -2.44
CA ARG A 33 -5.22 9.49 -1.87
C ARG A 33 -6.09 8.40 -2.49
N ASN A 34 -5.56 7.64 -3.44
CA ASN A 34 -6.35 6.66 -4.19
C ASN A 34 -6.70 5.40 -3.42
N GLY A 35 -5.80 4.82 -2.62
CA GLY A 35 -6.11 3.58 -1.90
C GLY A 35 -7.36 3.68 -1.02
N MET A 36 -7.52 4.78 -0.29
CA MET A 36 -8.67 4.99 0.59
C MET A 36 -9.97 5.28 -0.17
N ASN A 37 -9.95 6.18 -1.16
CA ASN A 37 -11.15 6.53 -1.93
C ASN A 37 -11.62 5.34 -2.77
N LEU A 38 -10.68 4.61 -3.37
CA LEU A 38 -10.92 3.37 -4.10
C LEU A 38 -11.47 2.27 -3.16
N SER A 39 -10.98 2.17 -1.93
CA SER A 39 -11.52 1.22 -0.93
C SER A 39 -12.94 1.56 -0.50
N VAL A 40 -13.28 2.85 -0.37
CA VAL A 40 -14.66 3.27 -0.09
C VAL A 40 -15.56 2.94 -1.28
N ALA A 41 -15.12 3.23 -2.51
CA ALA A 41 -15.87 2.87 -3.72
C ALA A 41 -16.08 1.35 -3.84
N LEU A 42 -15.04 0.55 -3.57
CA LEU A 42 -15.14 -0.91 -3.52
C LEU A 42 -16.11 -1.37 -2.42
N SER A 43 -16.06 -0.76 -1.24
CA SER A 43 -16.97 -1.10 -0.13
C SER A 43 -18.43 -0.81 -0.47
N LEU A 44 -18.71 0.32 -1.14
CA LEU A 44 -20.05 0.64 -1.65
C LEU A 44 -20.54 -0.41 -2.65
N LEU A 45 -19.67 -0.85 -3.57
CA LEU A 45 -20.00 -1.89 -4.53
C LEU A 45 -20.25 -3.25 -3.85
N LEU A 46 -19.40 -3.65 -2.91
CA LEU A 46 -19.54 -4.91 -2.17
C LEU A 46 -20.79 -4.93 -1.30
N LEU A 47 -21.07 -3.85 -0.56
CA LEU A 47 -22.26 -3.73 0.29
C LEU A 47 -23.54 -3.69 -0.55
N GLY A 48 -23.54 -2.95 -1.66
CA GLY A 48 -24.66 -2.93 -2.60
C GLY A 48 -24.90 -4.29 -3.25
N GLY A 49 -23.83 -5.01 -3.63
CA GLY A 49 -23.91 -6.38 -4.13
C GLY A 49 -24.47 -7.36 -3.10
N LEU A 50 -24.00 -7.29 -1.86
CA LEU A 50 -24.51 -8.10 -0.75
C LEU A 50 -25.99 -7.82 -0.47
N PHE A 51 -26.39 -6.55 -0.47
CA PHE A 51 -27.79 -6.15 -0.30
C PHE A 51 -28.66 -6.71 -1.43
N HIS A 52 -28.22 -6.62 -2.68
CA HIS A 52 -28.92 -7.17 -3.85
C HIS A 52 -29.08 -8.71 -3.79
N LEU A 53 -28.13 -9.41 -3.16
CA LEU A 53 -28.22 -10.86 -2.93
C LEU A 53 -29.22 -11.21 -1.82
N LEU A 54 -29.18 -10.48 -0.70
CA LEU A 54 -30.01 -10.76 0.47
C LEU A 54 -31.46 -10.34 0.27
N ILE A 55 -31.68 -9.27 -0.48
CA ILE A 55 -33.00 -8.68 -0.73
C ILE A 55 -33.22 -8.64 -2.25
N PRO A 56 -34.23 -9.34 -2.79
CA PRO A 56 -34.56 -9.28 -4.19
C PRO A 56 -34.87 -7.84 -4.58
N THR A 57 -33.94 -7.23 -5.31
CA THR A 57 -34.07 -5.84 -5.79
C THR A 57 -34.15 -5.83 -7.31
N PRO A 58 -34.75 -4.79 -7.90
CA PRO A 58 -34.89 -4.69 -9.35
C PRO A 58 -33.56 -4.82 -10.10
N TRP A 59 -33.62 -5.24 -11.36
CA TRP A 59 -32.44 -5.46 -12.21
C TRP A 59 -31.54 -4.21 -12.35
N TYR A 60 -32.08 -3.00 -12.18
CA TYR A 60 -31.34 -1.74 -12.28
C TYR A 60 -30.61 -1.32 -10.99
N THR A 61 -30.86 -1.97 -9.85
CA THR A 61 -30.25 -1.58 -8.56
C THR A 61 -28.73 -1.58 -8.61
N THR A 62 -28.13 -2.56 -9.29
CA THR A 62 -26.68 -2.64 -9.47
C THR A 62 -26.15 -1.46 -10.29
N GLY A 63 -26.87 -1.03 -11.33
CA GLY A 63 -26.50 0.15 -12.13
C GLY A 63 -26.50 1.42 -11.30
N VAL A 64 -27.50 1.59 -10.42
CA VAL A 64 -27.58 2.73 -9.49
C VAL A 64 -26.42 2.73 -8.50
N VAL A 65 -26.10 1.57 -7.90
CA VAL A 65 -24.97 1.42 -6.97
C VAL A 65 -23.64 1.72 -7.68
N LEU A 66 -23.46 1.23 -8.91
CA LEU A 66 -22.26 1.50 -9.72
C LEU A 66 -22.10 2.99 -10.02
N ILE A 67 -23.17 3.65 -10.47
CA ILE A 67 -23.17 5.11 -10.73
C ILE A 67 -22.87 5.87 -9.43
N GLY A 68 -23.45 5.45 -8.30
CA GLY A 68 -23.17 6.05 -6.99
C GLY A 68 -21.71 5.91 -6.58
N ALA A 69 -21.12 4.72 -6.74
CA ALA A 69 -19.72 4.47 -6.45
C ALA A 69 -18.77 5.27 -7.36
N LEU A 70 -19.09 5.34 -8.66
CA LEU A 70 -18.37 6.17 -9.64
C LEU A 70 -18.45 7.65 -9.31
N SER A 71 -19.65 8.14 -8.99
CA SER A 71 -19.88 9.54 -8.64
C SER A 71 -19.14 9.90 -7.35
N TRP A 72 -19.16 9.01 -6.36
CA TRP A 72 -18.39 9.19 -5.14
C TRP A 72 -16.88 9.23 -5.41
N LEU A 73 -16.36 8.29 -6.19
CA LEU A 73 -14.94 8.24 -6.53
C LEU A 73 -14.52 9.50 -7.31
N GLY A 74 -15.28 9.89 -8.33
CA GLY A 74 -15.05 11.11 -9.10
C GLY A 74 -15.07 12.37 -8.23
N TRP A 75 -16.08 12.49 -7.35
CA TRP A 75 -16.17 13.61 -6.40
C TRP A 75 -15.00 13.63 -5.41
N ALA A 76 -14.64 12.47 -4.84
CA ALA A 76 -13.56 12.36 -3.86
C ALA A 76 -12.21 12.70 -4.48
N THR A 77 -11.95 12.25 -5.70
CA THR A 77 -10.78 12.61 -6.49
C THR A 77 -10.75 14.11 -6.79
N TRP A 78 -11.87 14.69 -7.25
CA TRP A 78 -11.98 16.12 -7.56
C TRP A 78 -11.78 17.03 -6.34
N ARG A 79 -12.40 16.69 -5.21
CA ARG A 79 -12.30 17.45 -3.95
C ARG A 79 -10.86 17.65 -3.51
N ASP A 80 -10.00 16.69 -3.85
CA ASP A 80 -8.64 16.60 -3.37
C ASP A 80 -7.61 17.22 -4.33
N VAL A 81 -8.03 17.71 -5.51
CA VAL A 81 -7.15 18.28 -6.55
C VAL A 81 -6.26 19.41 -6.03
N ARG A 82 -6.79 20.34 -5.24
CA ARG A 82 -5.98 21.45 -4.68
C ARG A 82 -4.88 20.94 -3.74
N HIS A 83 -5.19 19.92 -2.96
CA HIS A 83 -4.20 19.33 -2.05
C HIS A 83 -3.16 18.54 -2.82
N VAL A 84 -3.59 17.73 -3.79
CA VAL A 84 -2.69 16.97 -4.68
C VAL A 84 -1.73 17.91 -5.39
N ARG A 85 -2.24 18.99 -5.99
CA ARG A 85 -1.40 19.98 -6.68
C ARG A 85 -0.37 20.60 -5.74
N GLY A 86 -0.78 21.01 -4.54
CA GLY A 86 0.15 21.56 -3.55
C GLY A 86 1.21 20.57 -3.09
N GLU A 87 0.88 19.28 -2.97
CA GLU A 87 1.86 18.23 -2.65
C GLU A 87 2.81 17.95 -3.82
N LEU A 88 2.32 17.94 -5.06
CA LEU A 88 3.17 17.77 -6.25
C LEU A 88 4.15 18.94 -6.40
N GLU A 89 3.69 20.18 -6.23
CA GLU A 89 4.57 21.37 -6.24
C GLU A 89 5.61 21.30 -5.11
N ARG A 90 5.21 20.84 -3.91
CA ARG A 90 6.11 20.65 -2.77
C ARG A 90 7.18 19.58 -3.05
N LEU A 91 6.79 18.45 -3.63
CA LEU A 91 7.69 17.33 -3.93
C LEU A 91 8.63 17.66 -5.09
N ALA A 92 8.15 18.36 -6.12
CA ALA A 92 8.98 18.80 -7.25
C ALA A 92 10.12 19.74 -6.81
N GLY A 93 9.89 20.54 -5.75
CA GLY A 93 10.90 21.43 -5.17
C GLY A 93 11.95 20.76 -4.29
N ARG A 94 11.83 19.46 -3.96
CA ARG A 94 12.79 18.76 -3.09
C ARG A 94 14.00 18.23 -3.85
N THR A 95 15.17 18.29 -3.23
CA THR A 95 16.38 17.60 -3.72
C THR A 95 16.42 16.16 -3.18
N ASP A 96 17.22 15.28 -3.79
CA ASP A 96 17.29 13.87 -3.35
C ASP A 96 17.75 13.73 -1.88
N GLY A 97 18.58 14.66 -1.39
CA GLY A 97 19.04 14.68 0.00
C GLY A 97 17.95 15.02 1.02
N ASP A 98 16.86 15.67 0.60
CA ASP A 98 15.86 16.21 1.52
C ASP A 98 14.66 15.27 1.74
N ILE A 99 14.72 14.02 1.29
CA ILE A 99 13.58 13.11 1.43
C ILE A 99 13.35 12.76 2.91
N HIS A 100 12.10 12.82 3.35
CA HIS A 100 11.68 12.39 4.67
C HIS A 100 10.89 11.09 4.58
N VAL A 101 11.44 10.01 5.11
CA VAL A 101 10.84 8.68 5.15
C VAL A 101 10.19 8.44 6.51
N LEU A 102 8.93 8.00 6.51
CA LEU A 102 8.30 7.42 7.68
C LEU A 102 8.37 5.90 7.65
N VAL A 103 9.12 5.29 8.54
CA VAL A 103 9.23 3.83 8.67
C VAL A 103 8.20 3.31 9.66
N VAL A 104 7.35 2.37 9.25
CA VAL A 104 6.36 1.70 10.10
C VAL A 104 6.92 0.36 10.55
N ILE A 105 7.09 0.20 11.87
CA ILE A 105 7.65 -1.01 12.48
C ILE A 105 6.53 -1.72 13.27
N PRO A 106 6.21 -2.99 12.94
CA PRO A 106 5.14 -3.74 13.59
C PRO A 106 5.52 -4.33 14.96
N ASP A 107 6.09 -3.47 15.82
CA ASP A 107 6.58 -3.81 17.15
C ASP A 107 6.48 -2.63 18.11
N THR A 108 6.77 -2.87 19.38
CA THR A 108 7.02 -1.83 20.37
C THR A 108 8.35 -1.11 20.10
N GLU A 109 8.53 0.06 20.70
CA GLU A 109 9.77 0.84 20.60
C GLU A 109 10.99 0.06 21.11
N THR A 110 10.81 -0.73 22.17
CA THR A 110 11.85 -1.57 22.77
C THR A 110 11.97 -2.97 22.17
N GLY A 111 11.08 -3.35 21.25
CA GLY A 111 11.08 -4.69 20.68
C GLY A 111 12.26 -4.93 19.73
N GLU A 112 12.90 -6.10 19.82
CA GLU A 112 14.06 -6.49 18.99
C GLU A 112 13.67 -7.32 17.77
N ARG A 113 12.40 -7.72 17.65
CA ARG A 113 11.94 -8.65 16.60
C ARG A 113 12.15 -8.12 15.18
N TYR A 114 12.29 -6.81 15.06
CA TYR A 114 12.45 -6.09 13.80
C TYR A 114 13.69 -5.18 13.84
N ALA A 115 14.78 -5.67 14.45
CA ALA A 115 16.06 -4.98 14.53
C ALA A 115 16.56 -4.54 13.14
N ASP A 116 16.52 -5.43 12.14
CA ASP A 116 16.94 -5.13 10.76
C ASP A 116 16.19 -3.93 10.15
N SER A 117 14.89 -3.80 10.43
CA SER A 117 14.08 -2.65 9.99
C SER A 117 14.51 -1.36 10.68
N LYS A 118 14.90 -1.42 11.96
CA LYS A 118 15.43 -0.27 12.71
C LYS A 118 16.81 0.11 12.19
N GLU A 119 17.68 -0.86 11.98
CA GLU A 119 19.03 -0.65 11.42
C GLU A 119 18.97 -0.03 10.04
N GLN A 120 18.07 -0.50 9.16
CA GLN A 120 17.88 0.12 7.85
C GLN A 120 17.34 1.55 7.96
N ALA A 121 16.42 1.81 8.90
CA ALA A 121 15.95 3.17 9.18
C ALA A 121 17.08 4.09 9.67
N HIS A 122 18.01 3.59 10.49
CA HIS A 122 19.20 4.33 10.89
C HIS A 122 20.15 4.57 9.71
N ALA A 123 20.37 3.57 8.86
CA ALA A 123 21.20 3.73 7.67
C ALA A 123 20.66 4.79 6.70
N PHE A 124 19.34 5.00 6.62
CA PHE A 124 18.76 6.11 5.86
C PHE A 124 19.18 7.48 6.39
N ILE A 125 19.31 7.63 7.72
CA ILE A 125 19.80 8.88 8.34
C ILE A 125 21.25 9.14 7.94
N ASP A 126 22.09 8.10 7.97
CA ASP A 126 23.50 8.19 7.56
C ASP A 126 23.68 8.52 6.08
N LEU A 127 22.66 8.23 5.26
CA LEU A 127 22.58 8.57 3.84
C LEU A 127 21.91 9.94 3.58
N GLY A 128 21.66 10.71 4.65
CA GLY A 128 21.16 12.08 4.61
C GLY A 128 19.64 12.23 4.59
N ALA A 129 18.87 11.14 4.64
CA ALA A 129 17.41 11.23 4.65
C ALA A 129 16.88 11.63 6.04
N GLY A 130 15.80 12.42 6.06
CA GLY A 130 15.00 12.58 7.26
C GLY A 130 14.28 11.26 7.56
N VAL A 131 14.29 10.80 8.80
CA VAL A 131 13.61 9.56 9.18
C VAL A 131 12.72 9.80 10.38
N SER A 132 11.52 9.23 10.33
CA SER A 132 10.67 9.09 11.49
C SER A 132 10.19 7.65 11.59
N ILE A 133 10.00 7.18 12.82
CA ILE A 133 9.63 5.79 13.07
C ILE A 133 8.24 5.77 13.73
N PHE A 134 7.35 4.95 13.20
CA PHE A 134 6.04 4.67 13.80
C PHE A 134 5.99 3.22 14.26
N HIS A 135 5.81 3.04 15.56
CA HIS A 135 5.59 1.73 16.17
C HIS A 135 4.13 1.33 16.09
N LEU A 136 3.82 0.17 15.51
CA LEU A 136 2.49 -0.44 15.47
C LEU A 136 2.43 -1.62 16.45
N GLU A 137 2.22 -1.29 17.72
CA GLU A 137 2.31 -2.22 18.85
C GLU A 137 1.24 -3.33 18.81
N ASN A 138 0.00 -2.99 18.46
CA ASN A 138 -1.12 -3.94 18.47
C ASN A 138 -1.70 -4.11 17.06
N ARG A 139 -1.62 -5.35 16.56
CA ARG A 139 -2.06 -5.75 15.20
C ARG A 139 -3.30 -6.64 15.20
N THR A 140 -3.79 -7.05 16.37
CA THR A 140 -4.87 -8.05 16.49
C THR A 140 -6.20 -7.41 16.87
N SER A 141 -6.20 -6.29 17.59
CA SER A 141 -7.43 -5.61 18.01
C SER A 141 -7.87 -4.53 17.01
N PRO A 142 -9.07 -4.63 16.43
CA PRO A 142 -9.60 -3.62 15.50
C PRO A 142 -9.68 -2.21 16.10
N PHE A 143 -10.08 -2.09 17.37
CA PHE A 143 -10.12 -0.80 18.07
C PHE A 143 -8.72 -0.22 18.27
N ALA A 144 -7.73 -1.07 18.57
CA ALA A 144 -6.35 -0.63 18.67
C ALA A 144 -5.82 -0.15 17.31
N LEU A 145 -6.15 -0.85 16.22
CA LEU A 145 -5.79 -0.43 14.86
C LEU A 145 -6.44 0.91 14.46
N LEU A 146 -7.69 1.17 14.86
CA LEU A 146 -8.34 2.46 14.64
C LEU A 146 -7.69 3.59 15.46
N ARG A 147 -7.33 3.33 16.71
CA ARG A 147 -6.60 4.30 17.55
C ARG A 147 -5.21 4.59 16.97
N SER A 148 -4.49 3.54 16.55
CA SER A 148 -3.21 3.66 15.85
C SER A 148 -3.34 4.49 14.58
N ARG A 149 -4.48 4.42 13.88
CA ARG A 149 -4.70 5.18 12.64
C ARG A 149 -4.80 6.67 12.93
N SER A 150 -5.49 7.04 14.01
CA SER A 150 -5.53 8.42 14.48
C SER A 150 -4.14 8.93 14.89
N ARG A 151 -3.33 8.08 15.55
CA ARG A 151 -1.94 8.40 15.92
C ARG A 151 -1.06 8.61 14.68
N LEU A 152 -1.14 7.70 13.71
CA LEU A 152 -0.43 7.81 12.44
C LEU A 152 -0.83 9.09 11.71
N ARG A 153 -2.12 9.38 11.57
CA ARG A 153 -2.60 10.61 10.93
C ARG A 153 -2.13 11.87 11.62
N ARG A 154 -2.06 11.87 12.97
CA ARG A 154 -1.49 13.00 13.70
C ARG A 154 -0.02 13.18 13.34
N MET A 155 0.75 12.11 13.34
CA MET A 155 2.17 12.14 13.04
C MET A 155 2.46 12.59 11.61
N LEU A 156 1.72 12.06 10.63
CA LEU A 156 1.81 12.46 9.24
C LEU A 156 1.54 13.95 9.01
N ARG A 157 0.59 14.54 9.74
CA ARG A 157 0.32 15.98 9.67
C ARG A 157 1.43 16.84 10.27
N LEU A 158 2.07 16.36 11.34
CA LEU A 158 3.09 17.09 12.08
C LEU A 158 4.46 17.00 11.42
N GLN A 159 4.87 15.79 11.05
CA GLN A 159 6.18 15.50 10.48
C GLN A 159 6.23 15.69 8.97
N ARG A 160 5.08 15.58 8.28
CA ARG A 160 4.97 15.70 6.82
C ARG A 160 6.04 14.91 6.05
N PRO A 161 6.15 13.59 6.29
CA PRO A 161 7.04 12.75 5.50
C PRO A 161 6.60 12.75 4.02
N ASP A 162 7.52 12.41 3.14
CA ASP A 162 7.29 12.33 1.69
C ASP A 162 6.79 10.93 1.29
N VAL A 163 7.26 9.90 2.00
CA VAL A 163 6.94 8.49 1.74
C VAL A 163 6.85 7.71 3.03
N VAL A 164 5.99 6.70 3.03
CA VAL A 164 5.87 5.74 4.13
C VAL A 164 6.47 4.42 3.68
N HIS A 165 7.39 3.89 4.46
CA HIS A 165 8.02 2.61 4.21
C HIS A 165 7.59 1.61 5.29
N VAL A 166 7.20 0.41 4.88
CA VAL A 166 6.82 -0.66 5.81
C VAL A 166 7.46 -1.97 5.37
N HIS A 167 8.07 -2.64 6.33
CA HIS A 167 8.57 -3.99 6.15
C HIS A 167 7.49 -5.02 6.48
N PHE A 168 7.61 -6.17 5.84
CA PHE A 168 6.80 -7.37 6.04
C PHE A 168 5.38 -7.30 5.49
N GLY A 169 5.11 -8.17 4.50
CA GLY A 169 3.78 -8.50 4.00
C GLY A 169 2.93 -9.18 5.09
N SER A 170 2.19 -8.36 5.84
CA SER A 170 1.30 -8.82 6.89
C SER A 170 0.18 -7.82 7.14
N VAL A 171 -0.56 -8.01 8.24
CA VAL A 171 -1.56 -7.04 8.73
C VAL A 171 -0.99 -5.62 8.81
N ALA A 172 0.29 -5.47 9.14
CA ALA A 172 0.93 -4.16 9.24
C ALA A 172 1.02 -3.44 7.89
N ALA A 173 1.49 -4.12 6.85
CA ALA A 173 1.54 -3.56 5.49
C ALA A 173 0.13 -3.20 4.99
N LEU A 174 -0.83 -4.12 5.13
CA LEU A 174 -2.22 -3.88 4.72
C LEU A 174 -2.86 -2.72 5.48
N TRP A 175 -2.66 -2.66 6.79
CA TRP A 175 -3.16 -1.56 7.60
C TRP A 175 -2.50 -0.23 7.21
N THR A 176 -1.20 -0.23 6.89
CA THR A 176 -0.45 0.98 6.53
C THR A 176 -0.94 1.55 5.21
N VAL A 177 -1.11 0.72 4.16
CA VAL A 177 -1.65 1.16 2.86
C VAL A 177 -3.05 1.76 2.97
N PHE A 178 -3.89 1.28 3.88
CA PHE A 178 -5.23 1.86 4.11
C PHE A 178 -5.26 3.04 5.07
N SER A 179 -4.25 3.16 5.93
CA SER A 179 -4.20 4.20 6.97
C SER A 179 -3.47 5.45 6.52
N SER A 180 -2.53 5.30 5.59
CA SER A 180 -1.71 6.37 5.03
C SER A 180 -2.40 7.09 3.86
N PRO A 181 -2.45 8.43 3.86
CA PRO A 181 -2.71 9.27 2.69
C PRO A 181 -1.43 9.61 1.90
N LEU A 182 -0.31 8.98 2.22
CA LEU A 182 1.02 9.17 1.60
C LEU A 182 1.47 7.88 0.88
N PRO A 183 2.45 7.92 -0.06
CA PRO A 183 2.76 6.76 -0.87
C PRO A 183 3.40 5.74 0.04
N VAL A 184 2.87 4.52 0.02
CA VAL A 184 3.36 3.44 0.87
C VAL A 184 4.21 2.50 0.02
N VAL A 185 5.47 2.36 0.36
CA VAL A 185 6.36 1.35 -0.21
C VAL A 185 6.40 0.17 0.75
N VAL A 186 6.14 -1.02 0.21
CA VAL A 186 6.15 -2.27 0.99
C VAL A 186 7.36 -3.10 0.59
N THR A 187 8.19 -3.45 1.56
CA THR A 187 9.27 -4.43 1.37
C THR A 187 8.81 -5.79 1.87
N PHE A 188 8.61 -6.71 0.94
CA PHE A 188 8.30 -8.11 1.21
C PHE A 188 9.58 -8.89 1.44
N MET A 189 9.59 -9.72 2.49
CA MET A 189 10.68 -10.63 2.84
C MET A 189 10.17 -12.08 2.85
N GLY A 190 11.08 -13.05 2.65
CA GLY A 190 10.78 -14.47 2.39
C GLY A 190 9.53 -15.05 3.05
N SER A 191 9.37 -14.94 4.38
CA SER A 191 8.22 -15.53 5.11
C SER A 191 6.85 -14.87 4.87
N ASP A 192 6.80 -13.74 4.15
CA ASP A 192 5.58 -12.97 3.95
C ASP A 192 4.67 -13.55 2.87
N LEU A 193 5.27 -14.09 1.79
CA LEU A 193 4.58 -14.71 0.66
C LEU A 193 5.00 -16.18 0.48
N ASP A 194 6.19 -16.58 0.94
CA ASP A 194 6.55 -17.98 1.06
C ASP A 194 6.30 -18.51 2.48
N ARG A 195 5.13 -19.12 2.66
CA ARG A 195 4.70 -19.71 3.94
C ARG A 195 4.62 -21.22 3.91
N SER A 196 5.29 -21.85 2.95
CA SER A 196 5.36 -23.31 2.81
C SER A 196 5.87 -24.04 4.07
N GLY A 197 6.59 -23.36 4.96
CA GLY A 197 7.09 -23.88 6.24
C GLY A 197 6.30 -23.49 7.51
N VAL A 198 5.17 -22.77 7.41
CA VAL A 198 4.40 -22.33 8.60
C VAL A 198 3.31 -23.36 8.92
N SER A 199 3.33 -23.91 10.14
CA SER A 199 2.35 -24.93 10.57
C SER A 199 0.93 -24.36 10.75
N GLY A 200 -0.08 -25.09 10.25
CA GLY A 200 -1.51 -24.78 10.33
C GLY A 200 -2.08 -24.11 9.06
N VAL A 201 -3.33 -24.40 8.69
CA VAL A 201 -3.89 -24.05 7.37
C VAL A 201 -4.48 -22.62 7.30
N ALA A 202 -5.04 -22.10 8.39
CA ALA A 202 -5.81 -20.85 8.37
C ALA A 202 -4.96 -19.57 8.55
N ARG A 203 -3.92 -19.60 9.41
CA ARG A 203 -3.05 -18.44 9.69
C ARG A 203 -2.13 -18.05 8.51
N PRO A 204 -1.56 -18.99 7.73
CA PRO A 204 -0.77 -18.66 6.56
C PRO A 204 -1.60 -18.06 5.43
N PHE A 205 -2.80 -18.61 5.18
CA PHE A 205 -3.68 -18.20 4.08
C PHE A 205 -4.17 -16.75 4.21
N VAL A 206 -4.68 -16.38 5.39
CA VAL A 206 -5.18 -15.01 5.65
C VAL A 206 -4.04 -13.99 5.55
N GLY A 207 -2.86 -14.31 6.07
CA GLY A 207 -1.74 -13.38 5.97
C GLY A 207 -1.15 -13.30 4.56
N GLY A 208 -1.15 -14.40 3.78
CA GLY A 208 -0.79 -14.37 2.36
C GLY A 208 -1.75 -13.48 1.57
N MET A 209 -3.07 -13.59 1.80
CA MET A 209 -4.06 -12.68 1.21
C MET A 209 -3.78 -11.22 1.59
N PHE A 210 -3.43 -10.93 2.84
CA PHE A 210 -3.11 -9.55 3.25
C PHE A 210 -1.84 -9.02 2.59
N SER A 211 -0.82 -9.85 2.40
CA SER A 211 0.36 -9.49 1.62
C SER A 211 0.00 -9.13 0.18
N GLN A 212 -0.86 -9.94 -0.46
CA GLN A 212 -1.32 -9.69 -1.83
C GLN A 212 -2.13 -8.40 -1.90
N LEU A 213 -3.07 -8.18 -0.99
CA LEU A 213 -3.84 -6.92 -0.95
C LEU A 213 -2.93 -5.72 -0.66
N ALA A 214 -1.92 -5.86 0.21
CA ALA A 214 -0.95 -4.80 0.45
C ALA A 214 -0.12 -4.50 -0.80
N ALA A 215 0.37 -5.53 -1.50
CA ALA A 215 1.12 -5.40 -2.75
C ALA A 215 0.27 -4.72 -3.83
N PHE A 216 -1.03 -5.06 -3.89
CA PHE A 216 -1.98 -4.35 -4.70
C PHE A 216 -1.91 -2.86 -4.33
N PHE A 217 -2.34 -2.44 -3.14
CA PHE A 217 -2.47 -1.00 -2.81
C PHE A 217 -1.17 -0.21 -2.61
N ALA A 218 -0.01 -0.85 -2.55
CA ALA A 218 1.27 -0.16 -2.41
C ALA A 218 1.54 0.79 -3.58
N ALA A 219 2.26 1.88 -3.32
CA ALA A 219 2.78 2.76 -4.38
C ALA A 219 4.03 2.14 -5.02
N GLY A 220 4.93 1.58 -4.21
CA GLY A 220 6.11 0.83 -4.63
C GLY A 220 6.21 -0.52 -3.93
N ILE A 221 6.80 -1.49 -4.61
CA ILE A 221 6.97 -2.86 -4.12
C ILE A 221 8.44 -3.23 -4.21
N ILE A 222 9.00 -3.68 -3.09
CA ILE A 222 10.35 -4.24 -3.03
C ILE A 222 10.23 -5.70 -2.60
N CYS A 223 10.88 -6.58 -3.35
CA CYS A 223 11.01 -8.00 -3.01
C CYS A 223 12.49 -8.31 -2.72
N THR A 224 12.77 -9.10 -1.69
CA THR A 224 14.15 -9.48 -1.34
C THR A 224 14.79 -10.42 -2.35
N ASP A 225 13.99 -11.10 -3.16
CA ASP A 225 14.44 -12.09 -4.12
C ASP A 225 13.42 -12.24 -5.26
N GLU A 226 13.90 -12.83 -6.35
CA GLU A 226 13.13 -13.04 -7.58
C GLU A 226 11.94 -14.00 -7.36
N HIS A 227 12.16 -15.04 -6.57
CA HIS A 227 11.14 -16.04 -6.26
C HIS A 227 9.95 -15.43 -5.49
N LEU A 228 10.21 -14.45 -4.63
CA LEU A 228 9.19 -13.71 -3.90
C LEU A 228 8.38 -12.81 -4.84
N ARG A 229 9.03 -12.20 -5.82
CA ARG A 229 8.38 -11.39 -6.87
C ARG A 229 7.42 -12.24 -7.69
N GLU A 230 7.84 -13.42 -8.12
CA GLU A 230 7.03 -14.35 -8.91
C GLU A 230 5.77 -14.84 -8.16
N ARG A 231 5.76 -14.77 -6.83
CA ARG A 231 4.61 -15.15 -5.99
C ARG A 231 3.57 -14.05 -5.84
N LEU A 232 3.84 -12.83 -6.30
CA LEU A 232 2.84 -11.77 -6.34
C LEU A 232 1.76 -12.11 -7.37
N TRP A 233 0.50 -12.02 -6.97
CA TRP A 233 -0.64 -12.23 -7.88
C TRP A 233 -0.80 -11.10 -8.90
N TRP A 234 -0.21 -9.95 -8.61
CA TRP A 234 -0.34 -8.73 -9.38
C TRP A 234 0.90 -7.87 -9.22
N ARG A 235 1.14 -7.03 -10.24
CA ARG A 235 2.23 -6.03 -10.26
C ARG A 235 3.64 -6.64 -10.14
N THR A 236 3.79 -7.89 -10.58
CA THR A 236 5.08 -8.60 -10.66
C THR A 236 6.12 -7.78 -11.45
N THR A 237 5.71 -7.12 -12.54
CA THR A 237 6.59 -6.29 -13.38
C THR A 237 6.99 -4.96 -12.75
N GLU A 238 6.21 -4.47 -11.78
CA GLU A 238 6.46 -3.20 -11.09
C GLU A 238 7.25 -3.39 -9.79
N ALA A 239 7.37 -4.64 -9.32
CA ALA A 239 8.13 -4.98 -8.14
C ALA A 239 9.63 -4.97 -8.43
N SER A 240 10.38 -4.17 -7.66
CA SER A 240 11.84 -4.12 -7.69
C SER A 240 12.41 -5.22 -6.82
N VAL A 241 13.38 -5.96 -7.33
CA VAL A 241 14.09 -6.99 -6.55
C VAL A 241 15.35 -6.36 -5.98
N ILE A 242 15.38 -6.18 -4.67
CA ILE A 242 16.53 -5.64 -3.94
C ILE A 242 16.96 -6.68 -2.91
N PRO A 243 18.05 -7.42 -3.15
CA PRO A 243 18.48 -8.45 -2.24
C PRO A 243 19.07 -7.80 -0.99
N LEU A 244 18.43 -8.01 0.15
CA LEU A 244 18.84 -7.44 1.44
C LEU A 244 19.94 -8.27 2.14
N ASN A 245 20.75 -9.00 1.37
CA ASN A 245 21.90 -9.74 1.86
C ASN A 245 23.19 -8.91 1.68
N GLY A 246 24.24 -9.22 2.44
CA GLY A 246 25.52 -8.50 2.33
C GLY A 246 25.55 -7.18 3.10
N ASP A 247 26.09 -6.12 2.50
CA ASP A 247 26.36 -4.84 3.18
C ASP A 247 25.05 -4.08 3.50
N PRO A 248 24.71 -3.89 4.79
CA PRO A 248 23.51 -3.16 5.20
C PRO A 248 23.43 -1.74 4.62
N ARG A 249 24.57 -1.06 4.45
CA ARG A 249 24.59 0.32 3.97
C ARG A 249 24.29 0.40 2.47
N ALA A 250 24.87 -0.48 1.67
CA ALA A 250 24.57 -0.59 0.25
C ALA A 250 23.09 -0.91 0.02
N ASN A 251 22.56 -1.87 0.78
CA ASN A 251 21.14 -2.26 0.71
C ASN A 251 20.22 -1.10 1.09
N ALA A 252 20.55 -0.36 2.14
CA ALA A 252 19.79 0.84 2.53
C ALA A 252 19.86 1.93 1.45
N ALA A 253 20.99 2.11 0.77
CA ALA A 253 21.11 3.08 -0.33
C ALA A 253 20.21 2.71 -1.52
N GLU A 254 20.15 1.44 -1.88
CA GLU A 254 19.30 0.96 -2.97
C GLU A 254 17.80 1.08 -2.64
N VAL A 255 17.41 0.68 -1.43
CA VAL A 255 16.03 0.88 -0.95
C VAL A 255 15.68 2.36 -0.93
N LEU A 256 16.56 3.23 -0.42
CA LEU A 256 16.32 4.67 -0.37
C LEU A 256 16.21 5.27 -1.78
N ALA A 257 16.99 4.79 -2.76
CA ALA A 257 16.87 5.19 -4.15
C ALA A 257 15.50 4.82 -4.73
N HIS A 258 14.99 3.62 -4.44
CA HIS A 258 13.64 3.21 -4.83
C HIS A 258 12.57 4.08 -4.15
N LEU A 259 12.71 4.36 -2.84
CA LEU A 259 11.82 5.27 -2.11
C LEU A 259 11.78 6.66 -2.74
N ARG A 260 12.94 7.20 -3.16
CA ARG A 260 13.03 8.48 -3.88
C ARG A 260 12.32 8.44 -5.22
N GLY A 261 12.49 7.37 -5.99
CA GLY A 261 11.79 7.19 -7.27
C GLY A 261 10.27 7.24 -7.10
N VAL A 262 9.76 6.57 -6.07
CA VAL A 262 8.33 6.55 -5.75
C VAL A 262 7.83 7.90 -5.23
N ALA A 263 8.60 8.57 -4.36
CA ALA A 263 8.18 9.80 -3.67
C ALA A 263 8.34 11.07 -4.52
N LEU A 264 9.45 11.19 -5.23
CA LEU A 264 9.83 12.39 -5.99
C LEU A 264 9.51 12.27 -7.49
N HIS A 265 9.01 11.11 -7.94
CA HIS A 265 8.72 10.82 -9.34
C HIS A 265 9.92 11.07 -10.28
N ARG A 266 11.14 10.93 -9.76
CA ARG A 266 12.35 10.95 -10.56
C ARG A 266 12.61 9.55 -11.10
N PRO A 267 12.97 9.39 -12.39
CA PRO A 267 13.50 8.11 -12.84
C PRO A 267 14.68 7.76 -11.95
N THR A 268 14.62 6.60 -11.31
CA THR A 268 15.81 5.98 -10.71
C THR A 268 16.81 5.87 -11.85
N ASN A 269 17.86 6.70 -11.85
CA ASN A 269 18.96 6.62 -12.81
C ASN A 269 19.61 5.23 -12.68
N GLY A 270 19.07 4.27 -13.44
CA GLY A 270 19.40 2.85 -13.37
C GLY A 270 18.84 2.05 -14.55
N ALA A 271 18.46 2.72 -15.63
CA ALA A 271 18.23 2.10 -16.94
C ALA A 271 18.89 2.97 -18.02
N VAL A 272 20.22 3.08 -17.92
CA VAL A 272 21.06 3.27 -19.10
C VAL A 272 21.62 1.89 -19.43
N ALA A 273 21.48 1.50 -20.70
CA ALA A 273 21.91 0.27 -21.37
C ALA A 273 20.88 -0.86 -21.48
N ALA A 274 19.99 -0.76 -22.47
CA ALA A 274 20.01 -1.62 -23.67
C ALA A 274 19.19 -0.95 -24.79
#